data_AF-A0A098M773-F1
#
_entry.id   AF-A0A098M773-F1
#
_cell.length_a   1.000
_cell.length_b   1.000
_cell.length_c   1.000
_cell.angle_alpha   90.00
_cell.angle_beta   90.00
_cell.angle_gamma   90.00
#
_symmetry.space_group_name_H-M   'P 1'
#
loop_
_entity.id
_entity.type
_entity.pdbx_description
1 polymer ?
#
loop_
_entity_poly.entity_id
_entity_poly.type
_entity_poly.pdbx_seq_one_letter_code
_entity_poly.pdbx_strand_id
1 'polypeptide(L)'
;MQWLQGGPLFEVSLITKEVDINSLISEISKHKDIDIIEENIELKINEYKSGYLFDENNLDSQHIHSININIYFEVLSKRKALLFINQVAEETLLLDFCFYGSEFDAPEWGQKGIQAEEYHHFVTLLSDLMNYFNGIAGSVAIEEDVLGLISEIQTWPDKVYSYKKINPTELMKQIDQEKNYIALGIKNEERIQIIYFE
;
A
#
# COMPACT_ATOMS: atom_id res chain seq x y z
N MET A 1 5.50 14.62 16.44
CA MET A 1 6.66 14.09 15.68
C MET A 1 6.09 13.20 14.58
N GLN A 2 6.68 13.23 13.38
CA GLN A 2 6.28 12.37 12.28
C GLN A 2 6.75 10.93 12.55
N TRP A 3 5.93 9.93 12.22
CA TRP A 3 6.18 8.52 12.56
C TRP A 3 7.38 7.93 11.82
N LEU A 4 7.42 8.15 10.50
CA LEU A 4 8.58 7.98 9.63
C LEU A 4 9.17 9.35 9.27
N GLN A 5 10.50 9.44 9.18
CA GLN A 5 11.24 10.67 8.92
C GLN A 5 12.41 10.43 7.95
N GLY A 6 12.51 11.30 6.94
CA GLY A 6 13.60 11.30 5.96
C GLY A 6 13.64 10.06 5.05
N GLY A 7 14.68 10.01 4.19
CA GLY A 7 14.95 8.91 3.27
C GLY A 7 13.87 8.69 2.20
N PRO A 8 14.10 7.74 1.28
CA PRO A 8 13.03 7.27 0.41
C PRO A 8 12.08 6.33 1.19
N LEU A 9 10.85 6.20 0.71
CA LEU A 9 9.92 5.16 1.14
C LEU A 9 10.18 3.86 0.38
N PHE A 10 10.16 2.75 1.13
CA PHE A 10 10.13 1.42 0.56
C PHE A 10 8.73 0.88 0.75
N GLU A 11 8.02 0.65 -0.35
CA GLU A 11 6.59 0.44 -0.39
C GLU A 11 6.28 -1.01 -0.72
N VAL A 12 5.41 -1.62 0.09
CA VAL A 12 4.75 -2.88 -0.24
C VAL A 12 3.28 -2.57 -0.38
N SER A 13 2.82 -2.45 -1.62
CA SER A 13 1.48 -1.99 -1.93
C SER A 13 0.64 -3.10 -2.56
N LEU A 14 -0.66 -3.08 -2.32
CA LEU A 14 -1.61 -3.97 -3.00
C LEU A 14 -2.95 -3.31 -3.26
N ILE A 15 -3.56 -3.70 -4.37
CA ILE A 15 -4.94 -3.39 -4.70
C ILE A 15 -5.81 -4.56 -4.25
N THR A 16 -6.85 -4.25 -3.49
CA THR A 16 -7.87 -5.22 -3.08
C THR A 16 -9.27 -4.68 -3.35
N LYS A 17 -10.27 -5.55 -3.24
CA LYS A 17 -11.68 -5.13 -3.30
C LYS A 17 -12.00 -4.29 -2.06
N GLU A 18 -12.89 -3.33 -2.24
CA GLU A 18 -13.41 -2.59 -1.10
C GLU A 18 -14.11 -3.54 -0.13
N VAL A 19 -13.81 -3.29 1.13
CA VAL A 19 -14.45 -3.87 2.30
C VAL A 19 -14.69 -2.73 3.27
N ASP A 20 -15.74 -2.84 4.09
CA ASP A 20 -16.02 -1.86 5.13
C ASP A 20 -14.75 -1.56 5.95
N ILE A 21 -14.40 -0.28 6.07
CA ILE A 21 -13.15 0.15 6.70
C ILE A 21 -13.00 -0.36 8.14
N ASN A 22 -14.09 -0.47 8.92
CA ASN A 22 -13.99 -1.01 10.29
C ASN A 22 -13.61 -2.49 10.26
N SER A 23 -14.16 -3.23 9.29
CA SER A 23 -13.86 -4.64 9.08
C SER A 23 -12.39 -4.82 8.67
N LEU A 24 -11.89 -3.98 7.75
CA LEU A 24 -10.49 -3.97 7.34
C LEU A 24 -9.54 -3.66 8.50
N ILE A 25 -9.80 -2.61 9.29
CA ILE A 25 -8.99 -2.29 10.47
C ILE A 25 -9.06 -3.42 11.51
N SER A 26 -10.23 -4.03 11.71
CA SER A 26 -10.38 -5.20 12.57
C SER A 26 -9.59 -6.42 12.06
N GLU A 27 -9.45 -6.58 10.75
CA GLU A 27 -8.66 -7.64 10.14
C GLU A 27 -7.16 -7.38 10.23
N ILE A 28 -6.72 -6.14 10.01
CA ILE A 28 -5.33 -5.69 10.19
C ILE A 28 -4.88 -5.89 11.64
N SER A 29 -5.71 -5.48 12.61
CA SER A 29 -5.39 -5.64 14.04
C SER A 29 -5.32 -7.10 14.53
N LYS A 30 -5.81 -8.06 13.74
CA LYS A 30 -5.68 -9.50 14.00
C LYS A 30 -4.45 -10.11 13.33
N HIS A 31 -3.82 -9.41 12.40
CA HIS A 31 -2.63 -9.91 11.74
C HIS A 31 -1.47 -9.99 12.75
N LYS A 32 -0.90 -11.18 12.91
CA LYS A 32 0.09 -11.47 13.97
C LYS A 32 1.37 -10.61 13.89
N ASP A 33 1.70 -10.12 12.71
CA ASP A 33 2.93 -9.35 12.44
C ASP A 33 2.69 -7.84 12.43
N ILE A 34 1.47 -7.36 12.71
CA ILE A 34 1.12 -5.93 12.66
C ILE A 34 0.65 -5.47 14.05
N ASP A 35 1.31 -4.45 14.58
CA ASP A 35 0.84 -3.71 15.76
C ASP A 35 0.35 -2.32 15.33
N ILE A 36 -0.94 -2.01 15.53
CA ILE A 36 -1.48 -0.66 15.32
C ILE A 36 -1.14 0.21 16.53
N ILE A 37 -0.44 1.33 16.29
CA ILE A 37 0.02 2.27 17.34
C ILE A 37 -0.81 3.57 17.32
N GLU A 38 -1.82 3.64 16.47
CA GLU A 38 -2.64 4.83 16.30
C GLU A 38 -3.58 5.07 17.50
N GLU A 39 -3.36 6.17 18.22
CA GLU A 39 -4.13 6.51 19.43
C GLU A 39 -5.58 6.90 19.12
N ASN A 40 -5.84 7.49 17.96
CA ASN A 40 -7.15 8.02 17.56
C ASN A 40 -7.74 7.28 16.35
N ILE A 41 -7.57 5.95 16.29
CA ILE A 41 -7.99 5.15 15.14
C ILE A 41 -9.48 5.32 14.79
N GLU A 42 -10.36 5.42 15.80
CA GLU A 42 -11.80 5.64 15.61
C GLU A 42 -12.10 6.99 14.96
N LEU A 43 -11.38 8.04 15.32
CA LEU A 43 -11.52 9.36 14.69
C LEU A 43 -11.13 9.27 13.22
N LYS A 44 -9.98 8.66 12.92
CA LYS A 44 -9.49 8.50 11.55
C LYS A 44 -10.42 7.64 10.70
N ILE A 45 -11.03 6.61 11.26
CA ILE A 45 -12.06 5.81 10.59
C ILE A 45 -13.28 6.67 10.23
N ASN A 46 -13.70 7.57 11.12
CA ASN A 46 -14.83 8.48 10.85
C ASN A 46 -14.48 9.56 9.81
N GLU A 47 -13.25 10.06 9.83
CA GLU A 47 -12.72 10.96 8.79
C GLU A 47 -12.69 10.25 7.44
N TYR A 48 -12.19 9.02 7.37
CA TYR A 48 -12.23 8.19 6.17
C TYR A 48 -13.66 8.04 5.63
N LYS A 49 -14.63 7.69 6.48
CA LYS A 49 -16.04 7.53 6.07
C LYS A 49 -16.65 8.82 5.54
N SER A 50 -16.28 9.96 6.15
CA SER A 50 -16.76 11.27 5.72
C SER A 50 -16.14 11.70 4.40
N GLY A 51 -14.86 11.36 4.20
CA GLY A 51 -14.04 11.83 3.10
C GLY A 51 -13.84 13.34 3.12
N TYR A 52 -13.17 13.85 2.09
CA TYR A 52 -13.03 15.28 1.84
C TYR A 52 -13.13 15.57 0.35
N LEU A 53 -13.58 16.77 -0.02
CA LEU A 53 -13.69 17.19 -1.42
C LEU A 53 -12.30 17.32 -2.05
N PHE A 54 -12.13 16.80 -3.26
CA PHE A 54 -10.90 17.01 -4.03
C PHE A 54 -10.67 18.50 -4.34
N ASP A 55 -11.73 19.21 -4.71
CA ASP A 55 -11.73 20.67 -4.84
C ASP A 55 -12.72 21.25 -3.84
N GLU A 56 -12.19 21.84 -2.76
CA GLU A 56 -12.97 22.46 -1.69
C GLU A 56 -13.86 23.60 -2.19
N ASN A 57 -13.58 24.17 -3.37
CA ASN A 57 -14.40 25.22 -3.97
C ASN A 57 -15.54 24.68 -4.84
N ASN A 58 -15.57 23.35 -5.06
CA ASN A 58 -16.58 22.68 -5.88
C ASN A 58 -17.26 21.54 -5.08
N LEU A 59 -18.49 21.80 -4.64
CA LEU A 59 -19.30 20.84 -3.88
C LEU A 59 -19.69 19.59 -4.68
N ASP A 60 -19.62 19.64 -6.01
CA ASP A 60 -19.86 18.50 -6.90
C ASP A 60 -18.55 17.75 -7.21
N SER A 61 -17.42 18.14 -6.61
CA SER A 61 -16.17 17.41 -6.78
C SER A 61 -16.20 16.06 -6.06
N GLN A 62 -15.39 15.13 -6.55
CA GLN A 62 -15.29 13.80 -5.95
C GLN A 62 -14.79 13.86 -4.51
N HIS A 63 -15.31 12.95 -3.68
CA HIS A 63 -14.81 12.76 -2.33
C HIS A 63 -13.62 11.80 -2.32
N ILE A 64 -12.58 12.19 -1.61
CA ILE A 64 -11.40 11.38 -1.36
C ILE A 64 -11.56 10.73 0.02
N HIS A 65 -11.40 9.41 0.05
CA HIS A 65 -11.45 8.60 1.25
C HIS A 65 -10.07 7.99 1.48
N SER A 66 -9.36 8.50 2.50
CA SER A 66 -7.99 8.10 2.81
C SER A 66 -7.78 8.05 4.32
N ILE A 67 -7.00 7.09 4.78
CA ILE A 67 -6.57 6.97 6.18
C ILE A 67 -5.13 6.50 6.24
N ASN A 68 -4.35 7.17 7.09
CA ASN A 68 -2.94 6.85 7.33
C ASN A 68 -2.78 6.36 8.76
N ILE A 69 -2.15 5.20 8.96
CA ILE A 69 -2.10 4.53 10.25
C ILE A 69 -0.65 4.23 10.59
N ASN A 70 -0.22 4.70 11.77
CA ASN A 70 1.08 4.35 12.30
C ASN A 70 1.05 2.91 12.81
N ILE A 71 1.90 2.05 12.25
CA ILE A 71 2.03 0.66 12.64
C ILE A 71 3.48 0.29 12.93
N TYR A 72 3.67 -0.78 13.71
CA TYR A 72 4.84 -1.61 13.57
C TYR A 72 4.51 -2.84 12.73
N PHE A 73 5.47 -3.28 11.92
CA PHE A 73 5.38 -4.52 11.17
C PHE A 73 6.62 -5.38 11.45
N GLU A 74 6.45 -6.66 11.73
CA GLU A 74 7.53 -7.62 11.86
C GLU A 74 7.96 -8.16 10.48
N VAL A 75 9.06 -7.63 9.92
CA VAL A 75 9.70 -8.15 8.69
C VAL A 75 11.19 -8.29 8.96
N LEU A 76 11.64 -9.52 9.21
CA LEU A 76 12.94 -9.90 9.82
C LEU A 76 13.17 -9.36 11.24
N SER A 77 12.73 -8.15 11.48
CA SER A 77 12.79 -7.39 12.72
C SER A 77 11.60 -6.44 12.75
N LYS A 78 11.18 -6.04 13.95
CA LYS A 78 10.18 -4.99 14.15
C LYS A 78 10.59 -3.68 13.48
N ARG A 79 9.84 -3.26 12.47
CA ARG A 79 10.06 -2.02 11.69
C ARG A 79 8.89 -1.06 11.89
N LYS A 80 9.17 0.24 11.92
CA LYS A 80 8.13 1.26 11.80
C LYS A 80 7.63 1.27 10.36
N ALA A 81 6.31 1.36 10.19
CA ALA A 81 5.70 1.57 8.89
C ALA A 81 4.50 2.52 8.99
N LEU A 82 4.20 3.19 7.89
CA LEU A 82 2.98 3.96 7.70
C LEU A 82 2.10 3.16 6.74
N LEU A 83 0.90 2.80 7.18
CA LEU A 83 -0.09 2.15 6.33
C LEU A 83 -1.04 3.20 5.77
N PHE A 84 -1.02 3.38 4.46
CA PHE A 84 -2.01 4.16 3.73
C PHE A 84 -3.12 3.25 3.23
N ILE A 85 -4.36 3.65 3.45
CA ILE A 85 -5.55 2.97 2.91
C ILE A 85 -6.34 4.01 2.13
N ASN A 86 -6.37 3.87 0.82
CA ASN A 86 -7.01 4.82 -0.09
C ASN A 86 -8.13 4.12 -0.87
N GLN A 87 -9.32 4.75 -0.93
CA GLN A 87 -10.32 4.35 -1.91
C GLN A 87 -9.97 4.96 -3.26
N VAL A 88 -9.59 4.10 -4.20
CA VAL A 88 -9.10 4.52 -5.53
C VAL A 88 -10.17 4.34 -6.61
N ALA A 89 -11.16 3.50 -6.35
CA ALA A 89 -12.42 3.42 -7.09
C ALA A 89 -13.55 2.95 -6.15
N GLU A 90 -14.80 3.03 -6.59
CA GLU A 90 -16.00 2.67 -5.78
C GLU A 90 -15.84 1.35 -5.00
N GLU A 91 -15.33 0.30 -5.64
CA GLU A 91 -15.14 -1.02 -5.04
C GLU A 91 -13.65 -1.41 -4.94
N THR A 92 -12.72 -0.45 -4.90
CA THR A 92 -11.27 -0.74 -4.95
C THR A 92 -10.49 0.09 -3.95
N LEU A 93 -9.69 -0.61 -3.14
CA LEU A 93 -8.78 -0.03 -2.17
C LEU A 93 -7.34 -0.26 -2.59
N LEU A 94 -6.50 0.74 -2.39
CA LEU A 94 -5.06 0.62 -2.29
C LEU A 94 -4.69 0.51 -0.81
N LEU A 95 -3.98 -0.57 -0.44
CA LEU A 95 -3.27 -0.67 0.82
C LEU A 95 -1.79 -0.52 0.52
N ASP A 96 -1.14 0.48 1.12
CA ASP A 96 0.27 0.73 0.90
C ASP A 96 1.02 0.80 2.23
N PHE A 97 1.93 -0.15 2.42
CA PHE A 97 2.75 -0.30 3.60
C PHE A 97 4.11 0.35 3.33
N CYS A 98 4.28 1.59 3.77
CA CYS A 98 5.52 2.32 3.56
C CYS A 98 6.49 2.11 4.74
N PHE A 99 7.71 1.70 4.42
CA PHE A 99 8.82 1.55 5.35
C PHE A 99 9.90 2.62 5.07
N TYR A 100 10.83 2.79 6.00
CA TYR A 100 12.03 3.59 5.74
C TYR A 100 12.96 2.85 4.76
N GLY A 101 13.11 3.38 3.55
CA GLY A 101 13.77 2.72 2.43
C GLY A 101 15.24 3.05 2.24
N SER A 102 15.87 3.81 3.13
CA SER A 102 17.32 4.00 3.06
C SER A 102 18.05 2.69 3.36
N GLU A 103 19.20 2.44 2.72
CA GLU A 103 20.08 1.32 3.07
C GLU A 103 20.74 1.50 4.45
N PHE A 104 20.82 2.73 4.94
CA PHE A 104 21.44 3.07 6.22
C PHE A 104 20.40 3.19 7.32
N ASP A 105 20.74 2.75 8.53
CA ASP A 105 19.92 3.01 9.71
C ASP A 105 19.88 4.53 10.03
N ALA A 106 18.75 4.97 10.58
CA ALA A 106 18.61 6.29 11.21
C ALA A 106 18.22 6.12 12.70
N PRO A 107 19.21 5.86 13.58
CA PRO A 107 18.98 5.58 14.99
C PRO A 107 18.27 6.71 15.75
N GLU A 108 18.48 7.96 15.36
CA GLU A 108 17.83 9.14 15.93
C GLU A 108 16.30 9.11 15.79
N TRP A 109 15.79 8.38 14.81
CA TRP A 109 14.36 8.18 14.57
C TRP A 109 13.91 6.75 14.87
N GLY A 110 14.83 5.87 15.31
CA GLY A 110 14.55 4.45 15.53
C GLY A 110 14.09 3.76 14.25
N GLN A 111 14.69 4.11 13.11
CA GLN A 111 14.40 3.55 11.80
C GLN A 111 15.59 2.70 11.35
N LYS A 112 15.29 1.46 10.96
CA LYS A 112 16.28 0.53 10.42
C LYS A 112 16.26 0.61 8.91
N GLY A 113 17.42 0.68 8.28
CA GLY A 113 17.56 0.65 6.83
C GLY A 113 17.15 -0.69 6.24
N ILE A 114 17.02 -0.73 4.91
CA ILE A 114 16.71 -1.93 4.13
C ILE A 114 17.84 -2.14 3.14
N GLN A 115 18.61 -3.20 3.31
CA GLN A 115 19.68 -3.56 2.39
C GLN A 115 19.13 -4.41 1.23
N ALA A 116 19.80 -4.42 0.08
CA ALA A 116 19.34 -5.14 -1.10
C ALA A 116 19.16 -6.65 -0.86
N GLU A 117 20.01 -7.25 -0.02
CA GLU A 117 19.86 -8.64 0.43
C GLU A 117 18.58 -8.90 1.20
N GLU A 118 17.94 -7.88 1.78
CA GLU A 118 16.68 -8.03 2.52
C GLU A 118 15.44 -7.98 1.60
N TYR A 119 15.58 -7.56 0.34
CA TYR A 119 14.43 -7.34 -0.57
C TYR A 119 13.54 -8.57 -0.72
N HIS A 120 14.13 -9.77 -0.82
CA HIS A 120 13.36 -11.01 -0.95
C HIS A 120 12.41 -11.28 0.23
N HIS A 121 12.68 -10.74 1.43
CA HIS A 121 11.75 -10.81 2.55
C HIS A 121 10.52 -9.92 2.35
N PHE A 122 10.68 -8.76 1.73
CA PHE A 122 9.55 -7.88 1.38
C PHE A 122 8.74 -8.45 0.21
N VAL A 123 9.39 -9.17 -0.71
CA VAL A 123 8.72 -9.91 -1.78
C VAL A 123 7.88 -11.06 -1.21
N THR A 124 8.40 -11.74 -0.18
CA THR A 124 7.64 -12.76 0.56
C THR A 124 6.47 -12.12 1.29
N LEU A 125 6.71 -10.98 1.96
CA LEU A 125 5.66 -10.19 2.61
C LEU A 125 4.55 -9.80 1.62
N LEU A 126 4.89 -9.34 0.41
CA LEU A 126 3.89 -9.02 -0.61
C LEU A 126 2.99 -10.22 -0.89
N SER A 127 3.55 -11.41 -1.10
CA SER A 127 2.79 -12.64 -1.31
C SER A 127 1.87 -12.95 -0.12
N ASP A 128 2.36 -12.79 1.10
CA ASP A 128 1.60 -13.05 2.33
C ASP A 128 0.43 -12.07 2.48
N LEU A 129 0.68 -10.77 2.27
CA LEU A 129 -0.34 -9.72 2.29
C LEU A 129 -1.40 -9.92 1.21
N MET A 130 -0.98 -10.26 -0.02
CA MET A 130 -1.91 -10.53 -1.11
C MET A 130 -2.80 -11.75 -0.81
N ASN A 131 -2.27 -12.79 -0.17
CA ASN A 131 -3.09 -13.92 0.26
C ASN A 131 -4.06 -13.51 1.36
N TYR A 132 -3.57 -12.81 2.39
CA TYR A 132 -4.35 -12.46 3.57
C TYR A 132 -5.49 -11.50 3.23
N PHE A 133 -5.20 -10.41 2.52
CA PHE A 133 -6.17 -9.36 2.15
C PHE A 133 -6.88 -9.62 0.82
N ASN A 134 -6.74 -10.83 0.25
CA ASN A 134 -7.27 -11.17 -1.08
C ASN A 134 -6.86 -10.17 -2.18
N GLY A 135 -5.61 -9.72 -2.14
CA GLY A 135 -5.02 -8.78 -3.09
C GLY A 135 -5.11 -9.29 -4.53
N ILE A 136 -5.37 -8.37 -5.45
CA ILE A 136 -5.57 -8.62 -6.88
C ILE A 136 -4.28 -8.35 -7.64
N ALA A 137 -3.62 -7.24 -7.32
CA ALA A 137 -2.29 -6.89 -7.77
C ALA A 137 -1.55 -6.23 -6.61
N GLY A 138 -0.23 -6.25 -6.63
CA GLY A 138 0.59 -5.52 -5.68
C GLY A 138 2.03 -5.41 -6.13
N SER A 139 2.80 -4.54 -5.49
CA SER A 139 4.20 -4.33 -5.84
C SER A 139 5.08 -4.21 -4.59
N VAL A 140 6.36 -4.42 -4.80
CA VAL A 140 7.42 -3.93 -3.93
C VAL A 140 8.22 -2.93 -4.73
N ALA A 141 8.35 -1.69 -4.24
CA ALA A 141 9.04 -0.63 -4.95
C ALA A 141 9.61 0.45 -4.00
N ILE A 142 10.41 1.36 -4.56
CA ILE A 142 10.96 2.52 -3.84
C ILE A 142 10.30 3.79 -4.39
N GLU A 143 9.68 4.59 -3.53
CA GLU A 143 8.97 5.83 -3.88
C GLU A 143 7.91 5.63 -4.98
N GLU A 144 7.22 4.49 -4.97
CA GLU A 144 6.22 4.13 -5.96
C GLU A 144 5.27 3.04 -5.44
N ASP A 145 3.99 3.16 -5.78
CA ASP A 145 2.96 2.18 -5.44
C ASP A 145 2.46 1.42 -6.69
N VAL A 146 1.67 0.36 -6.51
CA VAL A 146 1.20 -0.49 -7.62
C VAL A 146 0.31 0.25 -8.63
N LEU A 147 -0.27 1.39 -8.29
CA LEU A 147 -1.05 2.21 -9.23
C LEU A 147 -0.16 2.93 -10.23
N GLY A 148 1.13 3.12 -9.94
CA GLY A 148 2.12 3.62 -10.90
C GLY A 148 2.24 2.72 -12.14
N LEU A 149 1.85 1.45 -12.05
CA LEU A 149 1.78 0.52 -13.18
C LEU A 149 0.51 0.67 -14.03
N ILE A 150 -0.41 1.55 -13.65
CA ILE A 150 -1.62 1.84 -14.43
C ILE A 150 -1.33 3.03 -15.34
N SER A 151 -1.48 2.83 -16.66
CA SER A 151 -1.06 3.78 -17.70
C SER A 151 -1.81 5.11 -17.73
N GLU A 152 -2.93 5.19 -17.01
CA GLU A 152 -3.83 6.32 -16.97
C GLU A 152 -3.64 7.12 -15.68
N ILE A 153 -3.43 8.43 -15.82
CA ILE A 153 -3.33 9.37 -14.70
C ILE A 153 -4.68 10.09 -14.56
N GLN A 154 -5.45 9.70 -13.54
CA GLN A 154 -6.70 10.36 -13.14
C GLN A 154 -6.69 10.59 -11.62
N THR A 155 -7.37 11.63 -11.18
CA THR A 155 -7.51 11.89 -9.74
C THR A 155 -8.38 10.81 -9.09
N TRP A 156 -7.95 10.27 -7.95
CA TRP A 156 -8.71 9.27 -7.20
C TRP A 156 -9.85 9.89 -6.39
N PRO A 157 -10.98 9.17 -6.22
CA PRO A 157 -11.31 7.88 -6.83
C PRO A 157 -11.76 8.01 -8.30
N ASP A 158 -11.35 7.09 -9.18
CA ASP A 158 -11.84 7.00 -10.57
C ASP A 158 -12.03 5.53 -11.02
N LYS A 159 -13.03 5.30 -11.87
CA LYS A 159 -13.33 3.98 -12.48
C LYS A 159 -12.16 3.35 -13.22
N VAL A 160 -11.15 4.09 -13.66
CA VAL A 160 -9.92 3.52 -14.25
C VAL A 160 -9.20 2.60 -13.27
N TYR A 161 -9.16 2.98 -11.98
CA TYR A 161 -8.53 2.20 -10.92
C TYR A 161 -9.42 1.08 -10.38
N SER A 162 -10.55 0.81 -11.01
CA SER A 162 -11.41 -0.29 -10.61
C SER A 162 -10.66 -1.61 -10.76
N TYR A 163 -10.70 -2.44 -9.72
CA TYR A 163 -10.09 -3.77 -9.76
C TYR A 163 -10.60 -4.64 -10.92
N LYS A 164 -11.81 -4.36 -11.44
CA LYS A 164 -12.41 -5.04 -12.59
C LYS A 164 -11.70 -4.72 -13.92
N LYS A 165 -10.93 -3.63 -13.96
CA LYS A 165 -10.16 -3.18 -15.13
C LYS A 165 -8.68 -3.50 -15.05
N ILE A 166 -8.18 -3.90 -13.88
CA ILE A 166 -6.79 -4.29 -13.72
C ILE A 166 -6.49 -5.47 -14.63
N ASN A 167 -5.60 -5.23 -15.59
CA ASN A 167 -5.19 -6.22 -16.56
C ASN A 167 -3.76 -6.68 -16.25
N PRO A 168 -3.58 -7.93 -15.79
CA PRO A 168 -2.26 -8.51 -15.54
C PRO A 168 -1.24 -8.31 -16.67
N THR A 169 -1.68 -8.48 -17.91
CA THR A 169 -0.80 -8.37 -19.08
C THR A 169 -0.35 -6.93 -19.32
N GLU A 170 -1.15 -5.94 -18.92
CA GLU A 170 -0.77 -4.53 -19.03
C GLU A 170 0.21 -4.13 -17.94
N LEU A 171 -0.04 -4.51 -16.68
CA LEU A 171 0.89 -4.27 -15.57
C LEU A 171 2.28 -4.82 -15.88
N MET A 172 2.33 -6.04 -16.43
CA MET A 172 3.58 -6.68 -16.85
C MET A 172 4.32 -5.95 -17.96
N LYS A 173 3.64 -5.19 -18.82
CA LYS A 173 4.30 -4.40 -19.87
C LYS A 173 4.83 -3.07 -19.36
N GLN A 174 4.20 -2.52 -18.33
CA GLN A 174 4.63 -1.26 -17.73
C GLN A 174 5.87 -1.46 -16.86
N ILE A 175 5.95 -2.58 -16.13
CA ILE A 175 7.09 -2.82 -15.24
C ILE A 175 8.43 -2.94 -15.96
N ASP A 176 8.44 -3.44 -17.21
CA ASP A 176 9.65 -3.48 -18.05
C ASP A 176 10.23 -2.08 -18.33
N GLN A 177 9.48 -1.02 -18.06
CA GLN A 177 9.86 0.37 -18.29
C GLN A 177 10.28 1.09 -17.00
N GLU A 178 9.92 0.54 -15.82
CA GLU A 178 10.03 1.22 -14.53
C GLU A 178 11.11 0.60 -13.64
N LYS A 179 12.14 1.38 -13.30
CA LYS A 179 13.32 0.91 -12.56
C LYS A 179 13.15 0.87 -11.05
N ASN A 180 12.07 1.43 -10.53
CA ASN A 180 11.84 1.55 -9.09
C ASN A 180 11.18 0.31 -8.50
N TYR A 181 10.70 -0.62 -9.33
CA TYR A 181 10.02 -1.83 -8.90
C TYR A 181 11.00 -2.98 -8.70
N ILE A 182 10.84 -3.63 -7.55
CA ILE A 182 11.61 -4.80 -7.12
C ILE A 182 10.79 -6.08 -7.35
N ALA A 183 9.47 -6.01 -7.15
CA ALA A 183 8.58 -7.11 -7.47
C ALA A 183 7.17 -6.67 -7.84
N LEU A 184 6.49 -7.56 -8.56
CA LEU A 184 5.08 -7.44 -8.92
C LEU A 184 4.38 -8.76 -8.60
N GLY A 185 3.31 -8.64 -7.83
CA GLY A 185 2.42 -9.73 -7.50
C GLY A 185 1.10 -9.57 -8.24
N ILE A 186 0.63 -10.64 -8.86
CA ILE A 186 -0.65 -10.68 -9.56
C ILE A 186 -1.42 -11.93 -9.15
N LYS A 187 -2.68 -11.75 -8.76
CA LYS A 187 -3.59 -12.87 -8.51
C LYS A 187 -4.35 -13.22 -9.79
N ASN A 188 -4.19 -14.45 -10.26
CA ASN A 188 -4.96 -15.02 -11.35
C ASN A 188 -5.74 -16.22 -10.82
N GLU A 189 -7.07 -16.13 -10.84
CA GLU A 189 -7.98 -17.08 -10.19
C GLU A 189 -7.61 -17.23 -8.69
N GLU A 190 -7.07 -18.39 -8.30
CA GLU A 190 -6.67 -18.72 -6.93
C GLU A 190 -5.14 -18.83 -6.76
N ARG A 191 -4.37 -18.37 -7.75
CA ARG A 191 -2.91 -18.41 -7.70
C ARG A 191 -2.33 -17.01 -7.72
N ILE A 192 -1.42 -16.73 -6.79
CA ILE A 192 -0.59 -15.54 -6.82
C ILE A 192 0.68 -15.88 -7.57
N GLN A 193 0.98 -15.08 -8.59
CA GLN A 193 2.25 -15.09 -9.29
C GLN A 193 3.04 -13.87 -8.81
N ILE A 194 4.21 -14.12 -8.22
CA ILE A 194 5.17 -13.08 -7.87
C ILE A 194 6.30 -13.10 -8.88
N ILE A 195 6.66 -11.94 -9.39
CA ILE A 195 7.74 -11.73 -10.34
C ILE A 195 8.72 -10.77 -9.66
N TYR A 196 9.96 -11.23 -9.52
CA TYR A 196 11.05 -10.49 -8.93
C TYR A 196 11.94 -9.93 -10.04
N PHE A 197 12.32 -8.67 -9.93
CA PHE A 197 13.17 -7.98 -10.90
C PHE A 197 14.56 -7.81 -10.30
N GLU A 198 15.59 -8.20 -11.06
CA GLU A 198 17.01 -8.04 -10.68
C GLU A 198 17.57 -6.67 -11.12
#